data_AF-A0A2P8QYA9-F1
#
_entry.id   AF-A0A2P8QYA9-F1
#
_cell.length_a   1.000
_cell.length_b   1.000
_cell.length_c   1.000
_cell.angle_alpha   90.00
_cell.angle_beta   90.00
_cell.angle_gamma   90.00
#
_symmetry.space_group_name_H-M   'P 1'
#
loop_
_entity.id
_entity.type
_entity.pdbx_description
1 polymer ?
#
loop_
_entity_poly.entity_id
_entity_poly.type
_entity_poly.pdbx_seq_one_letter_code
_entity_poly.pdbx_strand_id
1 'polypeptide(L)'
;MKQILTLMFAFFIFANLAFANDLDKSLNNYKNSNINKNLNQEIDELSNAIMEQDYNKIKTILDTNPEIINFRNSYNMLPIQVFFEATDFANADYKILEILLSYDNLLLSPAIMVEVLGGVLYRGDKNADKVMDKFIQMGLDNEKINSFWKLNWRLSGAYSNPYFSILYDKKHFKLYQIYLNKFNGNPNFGVFNSIGLDLFDFVRSRGFELKKDTKLSKKAENFLHSNEYINFRDEKMKWAYEYLKHIDYKDIEQSQKFMFEIFCNFTKDEKLKEIIKK
;
A
#
# COMPACT_ATOMS: atom_id res chain seq x y z
N MET A 1 61.50 54.90 10.13
CA MET A 1 61.38 53.84 11.16
C MET A 1 59.95 53.66 11.67
N LYS A 2 59.27 54.69 12.21
CA LYS A 2 57.89 54.58 12.73
C LYS A 2 56.88 54.01 11.71
N GLN A 3 56.88 54.50 10.47
CA GLN A 3 55.95 54.04 9.42
C GLN A 3 56.18 52.57 9.01
N ILE A 4 57.44 52.11 8.97
CA ILE A 4 57.78 50.72 8.65
C ILE A 4 57.28 49.79 9.76
N LEU A 5 57.44 50.18 11.03
CA LEU A 5 56.96 49.41 12.18
C LEU A 5 55.43 49.30 12.19
N THR A 6 54.72 50.39 11.86
CA THR A 6 53.25 50.40 11.75
C THR A 6 52.78 49.48 10.63
N LEU A 7 53.48 49.47 9.49
CA LEU A 7 53.14 48.59 8.36
C LEU A 7 53.32 47.11 8.74
N MET A 8 54.42 46.77 9.41
CA MET A 8 54.67 45.40 9.89
C MET A 8 53.63 44.96 10.92
N PHE A 9 53.24 45.85 11.84
CA PHE A 9 52.22 45.56 12.85
C PHE A 9 50.84 45.36 12.21
N ALA A 10 50.46 46.20 11.25
CA ALA A 10 49.23 46.01 10.48
C ALA A 10 49.24 44.68 9.72
N PHE A 11 50.34 44.33 9.05
CA PHE A 11 50.48 43.07 8.34
C PHE A 11 50.34 41.86 9.28
N PHE A 12 50.89 41.95 10.49
CA PHE A 12 50.78 40.91 11.51
C PHE A 12 49.35 40.73 12.00
N ILE A 13 48.59 41.82 12.18
CA ILE A 13 47.17 41.77 12.55
C ILE A 13 46.34 41.16 11.42
N PHE A 14 46.54 41.60 10.17
CA PHE A 14 45.80 41.06 9.02
C PHE A 14 46.12 39.58 8.76
N ALA A 15 47.38 39.16 8.93
CA ALA A 15 47.76 37.75 8.82
C ALA A 15 47.07 36.91 9.91
N ASN A 16 47.10 37.34 11.18
CA ASN A 16 46.44 36.61 12.26
C ASN A 16 44.91 36.54 12.12
N LEU A 17 44.28 37.61 11.62
CA LEU A 17 42.83 37.61 11.32
C LEU A 17 42.50 36.68 10.15
N ALA A 18 43.34 36.63 9.11
CA ALA A 18 43.17 35.70 7.99
C ALA A 18 43.32 34.23 8.45
N PHE A 19 44.34 33.93 9.26
CA PHE A 19 44.53 32.59 9.84
C PHE A 19 43.40 32.19 10.78
N ALA A 20 42.89 33.09 11.62
CA ALA A 20 41.76 32.79 12.50
C ALA A 20 40.48 32.47 11.70
N ASN A 21 40.24 33.21 10.61
CA ASN A 21 39.08 33.02 9.75
C ASN A 21 39.15 31.71 8.94
N ASP A 22 40.35 31.32 8.49
CA ASP A 22 40.57 30.01 7.83
C ASP A 22 40.51 28.85 8.83
N LEU A 23 40.99 29.03 10.07
CA LEU A 23 40.87 28.03 11.13
C LEU A 23 39.39 27.78 11.48
N ASP A 24 38.59 28.83 11.66
CA ASP A 24 37.15 28.73 11.93
C ASP A 24 36.39 28.08 10.77
N LYS A 25 36.72 28.40 9.51
CA LYS A 25 36.15 27.71 8.34
C LYS A 25 36.53 26.24 8.32
N SER A 26 37.78 25.90 8.62
CA SER A 26 38.26 24.52 8.64
C SER A 26 37.59 23.70 9.75
N LEU A 27 37.43 24.28 10.95
CA LEU A 27 36.79 23.66 12.11
C LEU A 27 35.28 23.48 11.90
N ASN A 28 34.62 24.46 11.29
CA ASN A 28 33.20 24.36 10.95
C ASN A 28 32.95 23.32 9.84
N ASN A 29 33.82 23.24 8.83
CA ASN A 29 33.75 22.20 7.80
C ASN A 29 34.02 20.80 8.38
N TYR A 30 34.94 20.66 9.32
CA TYR A 30 35.26 19.38 9.99
C TYR A 30 34.14 18.94 10.95
N LYS A 31 33.50 19.88 11.66
CA LYS A 31 32.31 19.60 12.47
C LYS A 31 31.13 19.17 11.60
N ASN A 32 30.86 19.88 10.50
CA ASN A 32 29.77 19.52 9.59
C ASN A 32 30.01 18.18 8.89
N SER A 33 31.26 17.83 8.54
CA SER A 33 31.57 16.53 7.93
C SER A 33 31.44 15.36 8.92
N ASN A 34 31.84 15.53 10.19
CA ASN A 34 31.70 14.48 11.22
C ASN A 34 30.25 14.29 11.68
N ILE A 35 29.46 15.36 11.79
CA ILE A 35 28.01 15.26 12.07
C ILE A 35 27.31 14.50 10.96
N ASN A 36 27.61 14.80 9.69
CA ASN A 36 27.05 14.07 8.54
C ASN A 36 27.52 12.60 8.46
N LYS A 37 28.75 12.30 8.91
CA LYS A 37 29.26 10.91 8.92
C LYS A 37 28.59 10.05 9.98
N ASN A 38 28.37 10.59 11.19
CA ASN A 38 27.66 9.88 12.25
C ASN A 38 26.19 9.65 11.89
N LEU A 39 25.53 10.64 11.27
CA LEU A 39 24.15 10.49 10.82
C LEU A 39 24.01 9.39 9.76
N ASN A 40 24.87 9.38 8.74
CA ASN A 40 24.84 8.33 7.71
C ASN A 40 25.06 6.93 8.29
N GLN A 41 25.97 6.81 9.28
CA GLN A 41 26.23 5.55 9.97
C GLN A 41 25.01 5.08 10.77
N GLU A 42 24.32 5.97 11.49
CA GLU A 42 23.08 5.64 12.21
C GLU A 42 21.96 5.19 11.27
N ILE A 43 21.83 5.81 10.08
CA ILE A 43 20.80 5.43 9.09
C ILE A 43 21.09 4.05 8.48
N ASP A 44 22.35 3.77 8.14
CA ASP A 44 22.76 2.45 7.66
C ASP A 44 22.61 1.38 8.76
N GLU A 45 22.89 1.73 10.02
CA GLU A 45 22.69 0.83 11.15
C GLU A 45 21.21 0.52 11.40
N LEU A 46 20.32 1.50 11.29
CA LEU A 46 18.87 1.28 11.31
C LEU A 46 18.45 0.35 10.16
N SER A 47 18.97 0.58 8.95
CA SER A 47 18.68 -0.26 7.79
C SER A 47 19.09 -1.71 8.04
N ASN A 48 20.30 -1.95 8.53
CA ASN A 48 20.79 -3.29 8.88
C ASN A 48 19.91 -3.96 9.94
N ALA A 49 19.52 -3.22 10.99
CA ALA A 49 18.63 -3.75 12.02
C ALA A 49 17.26 -4.15 11.46
N ILE A 50 16.72 -3.40 10.49
CA ILE A 50 15.50 -3.77 9.76
C ILE A 50 15.72 -5.07 8.96
N MET A 51 16.85 -5.21 8.26
CA MET A 51 17.15 -6.42 7.49
C MET A 51 17.33 -7.66 8.36
N GLU A 52 17.94 -7.49 9.53
CA GLU A 52 18.17 -8.53 10.53
C GLU A 52 16.93 -8.82 11.39
N GLN A 53 15.84 -8.06 11.21
CA GLN A 53 14.62 -8.10 12.03
C GLN A 53 14.86 -7.87 13.54
N ASP A 54 15.86 -7.07 13.90
CA ASP A 54 16.18 -6.75 15.30
C ASP A 54 15.28 -5.64 15.85
N TYR A 55 14.09 -6.02 16.33
CA TYR A 55 13.10 -5.10 16.91
C TYR A 55 13.66 -4.18 18.00
N ASN A 56 14.53 -4.72 18.85
CA ASN A 56 15.03 -3.98 20.00
C ASN A 56 16.02 -2.92 19.55
N LYS A 57 16.88 -3.26 18.58
CA LYS A 57 17.81 -2.32 17.98
C LYS A 57 17.10 -1.24 17.18
N ILE A 58 16.14 -1.60 16.33
CA ILE A 58 15.29 -0.64 15.59
C ILE A 58 14.67 0.36 16.58
N LYS A 59 14.04 -0.13 17.64
CA LYS A 59 13.40 0.71 18.64
C LYS A 59 14.41 1.60 19.37
N THR A 60 15.55 1.05 19.80
CA THR A 60 16.59 1.81 20.52
C THR A 60 17.12 2.98 19.69
N ILE A 61 17.38 2.74 18.39
CA ILE A 61 17.89 3.79 17.50
C ILE A 61 16.81 4.86 17.29
N LEU A 62 15.56 4.47 17.02
CA LEU A 62 14.47 5.41 16.77
C LEU A 62 14.01 6.17 18.04
N ASP A 63 14.05 5.55 19.22
CA ASP A 63 13.80 6.21 20.50
C ASP A 63 14.88 7.28 20.80
N THR A 64 16.11 7.06 20.31
CA THR A 64 17.24 7.99 20.48
C THR A 64 17.20 9.13 19.48
N ASN A 65 16.91 8.82 18.21
CA ASN A 65 16.93 9.78 17.10
C ASN A 65 15.77 9.50 16.12
N PRO A 66 14.53 9.90 16.44
CA PRO A 66 13.35 9.52 15.66
C PRO A 66 13.32 10.13 14.26
N GLU A 67 14.03 11.24 14.02
CA GLU A 67 14.06 11.92 12.72
C GLU A 67 14.73 11.09 11.62
N ILE A 68 15.60 10.13 11.99
CA ILE A 68 16.31 9.30 11.00
C ILE A 68 15.38 8.42 10.17
N ILE A 69 14.16 8.19 10.65
CA ILE A 69 13.15 7.42 9.93
C ILE A 69 12.83 8.02 8.54
N ASN A 70 13.12 9.32 8.37
CA ASN A 70 12.89 10.09 7.16
C ASN A 70 14.13 10.25 6.26
N PHE A 71 15.29 9.76 6.68
CA PHE A 71 16.52 9.86 5.89
C PHE A 71 16.80 8.59 5.10
N ARG A 72 17.43 8.77 3.94
CA ARG A 72 17.80 7.67 3.06
C ARG A 72 19.15 7.11 3.48
N ASN A 73 19.27 5.79 3.45
CA ASN A 73 20.52 5.09 3.70
C ASN A 73 21.50 5.24 2.53
N SER A 74 22.67 4.60 2.64
CA SER A 74 23.72 4.58 1.60
C SER A 74 23.28 3.99 0.27
N TYR A 75 22.20 3.19 0.26
CA TYR A 75 21.55 2.66 -0.94
C TYR A 75 20.40 3.53 -1.46
N ASN A 76 20.27 4.75 -0.94
CA ASN A 76 19.21 5.71 -1.29
C ASN A 76 17.78 5.21 -0.94
N MET A 77 17.64 4.33 0.05
CA MET A 77 16.36 3.79 0.51
C MET A 77 15.95 4.38 1.85
N LEU A 78 14.67 4.70 2.00
CA LEU A 78 14.10 5.02 3.32
C LEU A 78 13.96 3.74 4.15
N PRO A 79 14.03 3.81 5.49
CA PRO A 79 13.83 2.66 6.38
C PRO A 79 12.58 1.84 6.07
N ILE A 80 11.46 2.49 5.74
CA ILE A 80 10.23 1.79 5.34
C ILE A 80 10.38 1.01 4.03
N GLN A 81 11.19 1.48 3.08
CA GLN A 81 11.48 0.78 1.83
C GLN A 81 12.41 -0.42 2.09
N VAL A 82 13.39 -0.27 2.99
CA VAL A 82 14.26 -1.37 3.42
C VAL A 82 13.46 -2.53 4.00
N PHE A 83 12.42 -2.26 4.79
CA PHE A 83 11.54 -3.31 5.33
C PHE A 83 10.95 -4.22 4.23
N PHE A 84 10.57 -3.64 3.09
CA PHE A 84 10.02 -4.39 1.96
C PHE A 84 11.09 -5.16 1.20
N GLU A 85 12.29 -4.61 1.03
CA GLU A 85 13.39 -5.27 0.33
C GLU A 85 14.03 -6.40 1.14
N ALA A 86 14.12 -6.24 2.46
CA ALA A 86 14.95 -7.10 3.30
C ALA A 86 14.27 -8.38 3.77
N THR A 87 12.94 -8.38 3.76
CA THR A 87 12.18 -9.57 4.11
C THR A 87 12.07 -10.38 2.82
N ASP A 88 12.56 -11.63 2.81
CA ASP A 88 12.04 -12.60 1.84
C ASP A 88 10.54 -12.58 2.07
N PHE A 89 9.86 -12.03 1.08
CA PHE A 89 8.78 -11.11 1.32
C PHE A 89 7.69 -11.94 2.08
N ALA A 90 7.52 -13.24 1.81
CA ALA A 90 6.63 -14.15 2.55
C ALA A 90 6.79 -14.21 4.10
N ASN A 91 7.94 -13.83 4.66
CA ASN A 91 8.29 -13.92 6.09
C ASN A 91 8.39 -12.56 6.81
N ALA A 92 7.88 -11.48 6.20
CA ALA A 92 7.94 -10.14 6.79
C ALA A 92 7.17 -10.07 8.13
N ASP A 93 7.88 -9.84 9.23
CA ASP A 93 7.23 -9.57 10.53
C ASP A 93 6.71 -8.14 10.55
N TYR A 94 5.37 -8.02 10.53
CA TYR A 94 4.64 -6.75 10.57
C TYR A 94 4.91 -5.93 11.83
N LYS A 95 5.54 -6.50 12.86
CA LYS A 95 5.99 -5.77 14.04
C LYS A 95 7.01 -4.67 13.68
N ILE A 96 7.86 -4.87 12.67
CA ILE A 96 8.77 -3.79 12.20
C ILE A 96 7.95 -2.65 11.59
N LEU A 97 7.00 -2.98 10.72
CA LEU A 97 6.12 -1.99 10.11
C LEU A 97 5.31 -1.23 11.18
N GLU A 98 4.80 -1.92 12.20
CA GLU A 98 4.11 -1.29 13.34
C GLU A 98 5.04 -0.33 14.10
N ILE A 99 6.29 -0.70 14.35
CA ILE A 99 7.28 0.20 14.97
C ILE A 99 7.50 1.43 14.08
N LEU A 100 7.80 1.24 12.79
CA LEU A 100 8.07 2.36 11.87
C LEU A 100 6.88 3.31 11.79
N LEU A 101 5.66 2.77 11.65
CA LEU A 101 4.43 3.55 11.56
C LEU A 101 3.99 4.18 12.90
N SER A 102 4.61 3.81 14.03
CA SER A 102 4.30 4.40 15.35
C SER A 102 4.91 5.79 15.56
N TYR A 103 5.88 6.18 14.73
CA TYR A 103 6.53 7.48 14.83
C TYR A 103 5.74 8.55 14.07
N ASP A 104 5.22 9.55 14.79
CA ASP A 104 4.32 10.58 14.24
C ASP A 104 5.01 11.56 13.27
N ASN A 105 6.34 11.67 13.32
CA ASN A 105 7.14 12.47 12.41
C ASN A 105 7.46 11.74 11.09
N LEU A 106 7.00 10.51 10.88
CA LEU A 106 7.25 9.77 9.65
C LEU A 106 6.57 10.46 8.45
N LEU A 107 7.38 10.98 7.53
CA LEU A 107 6.93 11.65 6.32
C LEU A 107 7.05 10.71 5.13
N LEU A 108 5.91 10.18 4.69
CA LEU A 108 5.85 9.34 3.50
C LEU A 108 5.33 10.15 2.31
N SER A 109 5.96 9.97 1.15
CA SER A 109 5.34 10.41 -0.08
C SER A 109 4.10 9.55 -0.37
N PRO A 110 3.10 10.08 -1.07
CA PRO A 110 1.95 9.28 -1.51
C PRO A 110 2.35 8.01 -2.25
N ALA A 111 3.42 8.07 -3.04
CA ALA A 111 3.95 6.91 -3.76
C ALA A 111 4.36 5.76 -2.83
N ILE A 112 5.11 6.09 -1.77
CA ILE A 112 5.56 5.10 -0.79
C ILE A 112 4.37 4.52 -0.03
N MET A 113 3.42 5.35 0.40
CA MET A 113 2.21 4.86 1.08
C MET A 113 1.44 3.85 0.21
N VAL A 114 1.27 4.13 -1.08
CA VAL A 114 0.54 3.23 -2.00
C VAL A 114 1.32 1.95 -2.26
N GLU A 115 2.64 2.03 -2.41
CA GLU A 115 3.53 0.87 -2.55
C GLU A 115 3.44 -0.05 -1.33
N VAL A 116 3.57 0.51 -0.12
CA VAL A 116 3.40 -0.21 1.14
C VAL A 116 2.03 -0.87 1.20
N LEU A 117 0.97 -0.07 0.97
CA LEU A 117 -0.40 -0.57 1.02
C LEU A 117 -0.59 -1.74 0.04
N GLY A 118 -0.05 -1.65 -1.16
CA GLY A 118 -0.12 -2.74 -2.14
C GLY A 118 0.59 -4.00 -1.71
N GLY A 119 1.80 -3.87 -1.14
CA GLY A 119 2.53 -5.00 -0.56
C GLY A 119 1.71 -5.71 0.52
N VAL A 120 1.16 -4.94 1.46
CA VAL A 120 0.35 -5.46 2.57
C VAL A 120 -0.94 -6.13 2.07
N LEU A 121 -1.68 -5.48 1.17
CA LEU A 121 -2.95 -5.98 0.62
C LEU A 121 -2.78 -7.27 -0.18
N TYR A 122 -1.71 -7.38 -1.00
CA TYR A 122 -1.48 -8.56 -1.84
C TYR A 122 -1.28 -9.86 -1.04
N ARG A 123 -1.05 -9.76 0.27
CA ARG A 123 -0.60 -10.88 1.10
C ARG A 123 -1.63 -11.51 1.98
N GLY A 124 -2.79 -10.89 2.16
CA GLY A 124 -3.73 -11.44 3.12
C GLY A 124 -3.43 -11.02 4.56
N ASP A 125 -2.63 -9.97 4.82
CA ASP A 125 -2.19 -9.68 6.18
C ASP A 125 -3.32 -9.21 7.11
N LYS A 126 -3.35 -9.77 8.31
CA LYS A 126 -4.41 -9.51 9.30
C LYS A 126 -4.39 -8.07 9.86
N ASN A 127 -3.25 -7.37 9.77
CA ASN A 127 -3.08 -5.98 10.22
C ASN A 127 -3.23 -4.98 9.06
N ALA A 128 -3.60 -5.44 7.86
CA ALA A 128 -3.73 -4.58 6.71
C ALA A 128 -4.76 -3.44 6.92
N ASP A 129 -5.78 -3.68 7.76
CA ASP A 129 -6.73 -2.64 8.19
C ASP A 129 -6.07 -1.53 9.02
N LYS A 130 -5.22 -1.89 9.99
CA LYS A 130 -4.47 -0.91 10.80
C LYS A 130 -3.52 -0.06 9.95
N VAL A 131 -2.83 -0.69 8.99
CA VAL A 131 -1.92 0.02 8.08
C VAL A 131 -2.69 1.02 7.23
N MET A 132 -3.83 0.60 6.67
CA MET A 132 -4.72 1.49 5.92
C MET A 132 -5.21 2.66 6.78
N ASP A 133 -5.67 2.40 8.01
CA ASP A 133 -6.15 3.45 8.91
C ASP A 133 -5.04 4.47 9.25
N LYS A 134 -3.80 4.02 9.51
CA LYS A 134 -2.67 4.92 9.73
C LYS A 134 -2.38 5.76 8.49
N PHE A 135 -2.37 5.18 7.29
CA PHE A 135 -2.15 5.95 6.07
C PHE A 135 -3.25 6.97 5.80
N ILE A 136 -4.51 6.65 6.09
CA ILE A 136 -5.61 7.63 6.04
C ILE A 136 -5.34 8.79 7.01
N GLN A 137 -4.88 8.51 8.25
CA GLN A 137 -4.51 9.55 9.22
C GLN A 137 -3.34 10.41 8.74
N MET A 138 -2.39 9.83 8.02
CA MET A 138 -1.26 10.52 7.37
C MET A 138 -1.67 11.25 6.08
N GLY A 139 -2.96 11.25 5.74
CA GLY A 139 -3.52 12.00 4.62
C GLY A 139 -3.53 11.25 3.29
N LEU A 140 -3.43 9.92 3.27
CA LEU A 140 -3.71 9.13 2.07
C LEU A 140 -5.18 9.31 1.66
N ASP A 141 -5.41 9.72 0.42
CA ASP A 141 -6.73 9.97 -0.15
C ASP A 141 -6.85 9.35 -1.56
N ASN A 142 -8.04 9.45 -2.15
CA ASN A 142 -8.34 8.85 -3.44
C ASN A 142 -7.53 9.49 -4.58
N GLU A 143 -7.31 10.80 -4.52
CA GLU A 143 -6.58 11.52 -5.55
C GLU A 143 -5.13 11.04 -5.60
N LYS A 144 -4.52 10.87 -4.44
CA LYS A 144 -3.16 10.35 -4.26
C LYS A 144 -3.03 8.91 -4.74
N ILE A 145 -3.93 8.02 -4.32
CA ILE A 145 -3.95 6.64 -4.78
C ILE A 145 -4.10 6.57 -6.31
N ASN A 146 -5.07 7.28 -6.86
CA ASN A 146 -5.31 7.29 -8.30
C ASN A 146 -4.16 7.92 -9.08
N SER A 147 -3.52 8.97 -8.56
CA SER A 147 -2.40 9.65 -9.22
C SER A 147 -1.18 8.74 -9.32
N PHE A 148 -0.85 8.03 -8.24
CA PHE A 148 0.22 7.03 -8.26
C PHE A 148 -0.07 5.91 -9.27
N TRP A 149 -1.31 5.39 -9.28
CA TRP A 149 -1.68 4.36 -10.23
C TRP A 149 -1.73 4.83 -11.67
N LYS A 150 -2.18 6.06 -11.95
CA LYS A 150 -2.08 6.67 -13.29
C LYS A 150 -0.63 6.78 -13.77
N LEU A 151 0.31 7.00 -12.86
CA LEU A 151 1.74 7.05 -13.17
C LEU A 151 2.28 5.64 -13.47
N ASN A 152 2.02 4.67 -12.60
CA ASN A 152 2.42 3.27 -12.82
C ASN A 152 1.75 2.65 -14.04
N TRP A 153 0.50 3.02 -14.33
CA TRP A 153 -0.26 2.68 -15.53
C TRP A 153 0.51 3.02 -16.81
N ARG A 154 1.08 4.23 -16.90
CA ARG A 154 1.87 4.65 -18.07
C ARG A 154 3.12 3.80 -18.26
N LEU A 155 3.61 3.16 -17.20
CA LEU A 155 4.82 2.35 -17.20
C LEU A 155 4.53 0.86 -17.41
N SER A 156 3.39 0.34 -16.94
CA SER A 156 3.08 -1.10 -16.94
C SER A 156 2.02 -1.53 -17.96
N GLY A 157 1.24 -0.60 -18.53
CA GLY A 157 0.14 -0.93 -19.45
C GLY A 157 -1.02 -1.71 -18.82
N ALA A 158 -1.07 -1.84 -17.48
CA ALA A 158 -2.10 -2.60 -16.75
C ALA A 158 -3.23 -1.70 -16.23
N TYR A 159 -4.43 -1.83 -16.83
CA TYR A 159 -5.52 -0.83 -16.85
C TYR A 159 -6.31 -0.61 -15.56
N SER A 160 -5.89 -1.13 -14.41
CA SER A 160 -6.80 -1.18 -13.26
C SER A 160 -6.12 -0.94 -11.93
N ASN A 161 -6.86 -0.28 -11.03
CA ASN A 161 -6.60 -0.28 -9.61
C ASN A 161 -6.91 -1.70 -9.10
N PRO A 162 -5.90 -2.53 -8.80
CA PRO A 162 -6.10 -3.96 -8.55
C PRO A 162 -6.62 -4.21 -7.13
N TYR A 163 -6.81 -3.18 -6.31
CA TYR A 163 -7.10 -3.40 -4.90
C TYR A 163 -8.45 -4.04 -4.66
N PHE A 164 -9.49 -3.73 -5.44
CA PHE A 164 -10.79 -4.39 -5.23
C PHE A 164 -10.74 -5.90 -5.49
N SER A 165 -10.05 -6.33 -6.55
CA SER A 165 -9.85 -7.77 -6.82
C SER A 165 -8.91 -8.41 -5.80
N ILE A 166 -7.81 -7.76 -5.44
CA ILE A 166 -6.88 -8.25 -4.41
C ILE A 166 -7.60 -8.43 -3.07
N LEU A 167 -8.38 -7.43 -2.65
CA LEU A 167 -9.14 -7.47 -1.40
C LEU A 167 -10.15 -8.62 -1.39
N TYR A 168 -10.80 -8.86 -2.52
CA TYR A 168 -11.70 -9.99 -2.72
C TYR A 168 -10.95 -11.33 -2.65
N ASP A 169 -9.91 -11.51 -3.46
CA ASP A 169 -9.13 -12.76 -3.57
C ASP A 169 -8.48 -13.13 -2.23
N LYS A 170 -8.01 -12.13 -1.48
CA LYS A 170 -7.39 -12.27 -0.16
C LYS A 170 -8.40 -12.28 0.99
N LYS A 171 -9.70 -12.21 0.69
CA LYS A 171 -10.82 -12.28 1.65
C LYS A 171 -10.80 -11.18 2.72
N HIS A 172 -10.29 -10.01 2.39
CA HIS A 172 -10.22 -8.84 3.26
C HIS A 172 -11.49 -7.97 3.24
N PHE A 173 -12.63 -8.51 3.70
CA PHE A 173 -13.93 -7.84 3.57
C PHE A 173 -14.02 -6.50 4.34
N LYS A 174 -13.43 -6.40 5.54
CA LYS A 174 -13.42 -5.14 6.32
C LYS A 174 -12.64 -4.03 5.60
N LEU A 175 -11.49 -4.36 5.03
CA LEU A 175 -10.70 -3.41 4.25
C LEU A 175 -11.40 -3.00 2.96
N TYR A 176 -12.09 -3.94 2.33
CA TYR A 176 -12.95 -3.65 1.18
C TYR A 176 -14.02 -2.61 1.53
N GLN A 177 -14.65 -2.71 2.69
CA GLN A 177 -15.58 -1.70 3.20
C GLN A 177 -14.88 -0.35 3.44
N ILE A 178 -13.74 -0.32 4.11
CA ILE A 178 -12.97 0.92 4.35
C ILE A 178 -12.64 1.58 3.01
N TYR A 179 -12.19 0.79 2.05
CA TYR A 179 -11.76 1.28 0.74
C TYR A 179 -12.92 1.92 -0.03
N LEU A 180 -14.07 1.24 -0.09
CA LEU A 180 -15.28 1.76 -0.73
C LEU A 180 -15.77 3.06 -0.09
N ASN A 181 -15.82 3.10 1.25
CA ASN A 181 -16.31 4.26 2.00
C ASN A 181 -15.38 5.48 1.89
N LYS A 182 -14.06 5.27 1.86
CA LYS A 182 -13.08 6.36 1.97
C LYS A 182 -12.62 6.90 0.63
N PHE A 183 -12.49 6.03 -0.37
CA PHE A 183 -11.84 6.42 -1.60
C PHE A 183 -12.81 6.68 -2.74
N ASN A 184 -14.13 6.41 -2.61
CA ASN A 184 -15.12 6.73 -3.64
C ASN A 184 -14.64 6.36 -5.06
N GLY A 185 -13.87 5.26 -5.13
CA GLY A 185 -13.05 4.96 -6.29
C GLY A 185 -13.96 4.69 -7.47
N ASN A 186 -13.63 5.23 -8.66
CA ASN A 186 -14.29 4.78 -9.88
C ASN A 186 -13.95 3.30 -10.04
N PRO A 187 -14.89 2.39 -9.74
CA PRO A 187 -14.54 1.06 -9.26
C PRO A 187 -14.49 0.07 -10.41
N ASN A 188 -14.07 0.55 -11.58
CA ASN A 188 -14.43 0.02 -12.88
C ASN A 188 -13.77 -1.32 -13.22
N PHE A 189 -13.25 -2.09 -12.26
CA PHE A 189 -12.69 -3.42 -12.52
C PHE A 189 -12.85 -4.40 -11.36
N GLY A 190 -13.25 -5.62 -11.72
CA GLY A 190 -12.79 -6.84 -11.10
C GLY A 190 -13.81 -7.54 -10.21
N VAL A 191 -14.42 -6.87 -9.23
CA VAL A 191 -15.11 -7.61 -8.15
C VAL A 191 -16.33 -8.41 -8.66
N PHE A 192 -17.20 -7.84 -9.51
CA PHE A 192 -18.33 -8.58 -10.09
C PHE A 192 -17.87 -9.70 -11.02
N ASN A 193 -16.78 -9.48 -11.75
CA ASN A 193 -16.17 -10.49 -12.59
C ASN A 193 -15.58 -11.64 -11.76
N SER A 194 -14.81 -11.34 -10.71
CA SER A 194 -14.24 -12.32 -9.77
C SER A 194 -15.32 -13.11 -9.04
N ILE A 195 -16.39 -12.44 -8.59
CA ILE A 195 -17.57 -13.12 -8.01
C ILE A 195 -18.20 -14.05 -9.04
N GLY A 196 -18.41 -13.58 -10.27
CA GLY A 196 -18.95 -14.39 -11.37
C GLY A 196 -18.10 -15.63 -11.63
N LEU A 197 -16.78 -15.47 -11.76
CA LEU A 197 -15.83 -16.55 -11.96
C LEU A 197 -15.88 -17.57 -10.82
N ASP A 198 -15.86 -17.13 -9.56
CA ASP A 198 -15.94 -18.02 -8.40
C ASP A 198 -17.23 -18.85 -8.41
N LEU A 199 -18.37 -18.25 -8.76
CA LEU A 199 -19.64 -18.95 -8.89
C LEU A 199 -19.58 -19.98 -10.03
N PHE A 200 -19.02 -19.62 -11.19
CA PHE A 200 -18.87 -20.53 -12.34
C PHE A 200 -17.95 -21.70 -11.99
N ASP A 201 -16.80 -21.44 -11.39
CA ASP A 201 -15.84 -22.46 -11.01
C ASP A 201 -16.38 -23.39 -9.93
N PHE A 202 -17.16 -22.86 -8.99
CA PHE A 202 -17.82 -23.69 -7.99
C PHE A 202 -18.81 -24.68 -8.64
N VAL A 203 -19.64 -24.21 -9.57
CA VAL A 203 -20.57 -25.06 -10.32
C VAL A 203 -19.83 -26.09 -11.18
N ARG A 204 -18.77 -25.66 -11.87
CA ARG A 204 -17.91 -26.51 -12.71
C ARG A 204 -17.22 -27.59 -11.89
N SER A 205 -16.75 -27.26 -10.69
CA SER A 205 -16.11 -28.22 -9.77
C SER A 205 -17.04 -29.36 -9.32
N ARG A 206 -18.35 -29.20 -9.52
CA ARG A 206 -19.38 -30.22 -9.24
C ARG A 206 -19.83 -30.98 -10.49
N GLY A 207 -19.12 -30.77 -11.61
CA GLY A 207 -19.35 -31.47 -12.87
C GLY A 207 -20.49 -30.90 -13.71
N PHE A 208 -20.92 -29.66 -13.43
CA PHE A 208 -21.96 -29.00 -14.20
C PHE A 208 -21.37 -27.91 -15.08
N GLU A 209 -21.84 -27.84 -16.33
CA GLU A 209 -21.45 -26.80 -17.27
C GLU A 209 -22.64 -25.85 -17.48
N LEU A 210 -22.41 -24.55 -17.29
CA LEU A 210 -23.40 -23.50 -17.54
C LEU A 210 -23.09 -22.84 -18.88
N LYS A 211 -23.91 -23.09 -19.91
CA LYS A 211 -23.80 -22.40 -21.20
C LYS A 211 -24.98 -21.47 -21.37
N LYS A 212 -24.71 -20.25 -21.85
CA LYS A 212 -25.75 -19.32 -22.27
C LYS A 212 -26.73 -20.03 -23.21
N ASP A 213 -28.02 -19.81 -23.01
CA ASP A 213 -29.11 -20.34 -23.85
C ASP A 213 -29.24 -21.88 -23.88
N THR A 214 -28.69 -22.59 -22.89
CA THR A 214 -28.92 -24.04 -22.73
C THR A 214 -29.89 -24.35 -21.60
N LYS A 215 -30.74 -25.36 -21.81
CA LYS A 215 -31.60 -25.88 -20.75
C LYS A 215 -30.75 -26.67 -19.75
N LEU A 216 -30.86 -26.33 -18.47
CA LEU A 216 -30.16 -27.05 -17.40
C LEU A 216 -30.67 -28.48 -17.29
N SER A 217 -29.78 -29.40 -16.94
CA SER A 217 -30.19 -30.73 -16.49
C SER A 217 -30.90 -30.62 -15.14
N LYS A 218 -31.87 -31.49 -14.85
CA LYS A 218 -32.56 -31.55 -13.56
C LYS A 218 -31.58 -31.69 -12.37
N LYS A 219 -30.44 -32.37 -12.60
CA LYS A 219 -29.39 -32.51 -11.59
C LYS A 219 -28.68 -31.19 -11.31
N ALA A 220 -28.37 -30.41 -12.35
CA ALA A 220 -27.80 -29.07 -12.21
C ALA A 220 -28.80 -28.09 -11.57
N GLU A 221 -30.07 -28.14 -11.97
CA GLU A 221 -31.13 -27.34 -11.34
C GLU A 221 -31.24 -27.65 -9.84
N ASN A 222 -31.32 -28.92 -9.45
CA ASN A 222 -31.38 -29.31 -8.04
C ASN A 222 -30.14 -28.84 -7.26
N PHE A 223 -28.95 -28.91 -7.87
CA PHE A 223 -27.72 -28.42 -7.25
C PHE A 223 -27.75 -26.90 -7.01
N LEU A 224 -28.20 -26.11 -7.98
CA LEU A 224 -28.31 -24.65 -7.84
C LEU A 224 -29.35 -24.22 -6.77
N HIS A 225 -30.22 -25.13 -6.34
CA HIS A 225 -31.16 -24.91 -5.23
C HIS A 225 -30.73 -25.59 -3.92
N SER A 226 -29.56 -26.23 -3.90
CA SER A 226 -29.05 -26.90 -2.70
C SER A 226 -28.50 -25.90 -1.67
N ASN A 227 -28.53 -26.29 -0.39
CA ASN A 227 -27.93 -25.50 0.69
C ASN A 227 -26.44 -25.24 0.48
N GLU A 228 -25.73 -26.18 -0.15
CA GLU A 228 -24.30 -26.03 -0.46
C GLU A 228 -24.07 -24.83 -1.39
N TYR A 229 -24.78 -24.79 -2.52
CA TYR A 229 -24.67 -23.68 -3.46
C TYR A 229 -25.17 -22.36 -2.87
N ILE A 230 -26.32 -22.38 -2.18
CA ILE A 230 -26.91 -21.20 -1.55
C ILE A 230 -25.94 -20.57 -0.54
N ASN A 231 -25.30 -21.37 0.32
CA ASN A 231 -24.35 -20.87 1.30
C ASN A 231 -23.09 -20.29 0.64
N PHE A 232 -22.55 -20.96 -0.38
CA PHE A 232 -21.39 -20.46 -1.13
C PHE A 232 -21.73 -19.13 -1.83
N ARG A 233 -22.87 -19.10 -2.54
CA ARG A 233 -23.38 -17.90 -3.21
C ARG A 233 -23.53 -16.75 -2.23
N ASP A 234 -24.24 -16.94 -1.12
CA ASP A 234 -24.50 -15.87 -0.15
C ASP A 234 -23.21 -15.31 0.47
N GLU A 235 -22.19 -16.16 0.66
CA GLU A 235 -20.85 -15.73 1.08
C GLU A 235 -20.20 -14.80 0.04
N LYS A 236 -20.34 -15.09 -1.26
CA LYS A 236 -19.82 -14.23 -2.33
C LYS A 236 -20.64 -12.95 -2.48
N MET A 237 -21.95 -13.05 -2.31
CA MET A 237 -22.88 -11.96 -2.56
C MET A 237 -22.75 -10.79 -1.58
N LYS A 238 -22.27 -11.02 -0.36
CA LYS A 238 -21.98 -9.92 0.59
C LYS A 238 -21.04 -8.87 -0.01
N TRP A 239 -20.10 -9.27 -0.87
CA TRP A 239 -19.15 -8.38 -1.54
C TRP A 239 -19.83 -7.49 -2.57
N ALA A 240 -20.67 -8.07 -3.43
CA ALA A 240 -21.47 -7.34 -4.39
C ALA A 240 -22.47 -6.38 -3.71
N TYR A 241 -23.13 -6.82 -2.63
CA TYR A 241 -24.04 -5.94 -1.88
C TYR A 241 -23.33 -4.74 -1.27
N GLU A 242 -22.14 -4.95 -0.72
CA GLU A 242 -21.37 -3.85 -0.14
C GLU A 242 -20.97 -2.84 -1.22
N TYR A 243 -20.52 -3.32 -2.38
CA TYR A 243 -20.19 -2.48 -3.52
C TYR A 243 -21.35 -1.61 -3.99
N LEU A 244 -22.53 -2.20 -4.14
CA LEU A 244 -23.74 -1.54 -4.64
C LEU A 244 -24.34 -0.53 -3.64
N LYS A 245 -23.74 -0.34 -2.46
CA LYS A 245 -24.06 0.82 -1.61
C LYS A 245 -23.45 2.12 -2.15
N HIS A 246 -22.45 2.02 -3.02
CA HIS A 246 -21.62 3.15 -3.48
C HIS A 246 -21.78 3.47 -4.96
N ILE A 247 -22.33 2.54 -5.76
CA ILE A 247 -22.49 2.69 -7.21
C ILE A 247 -23.80 2.04 -7.65
N ASP A 248 -24.48 2.66 -8.62
CA ASP A 248 -25.67 2.09 -9.24
C ASP A 248 -25.27 0.93 -10.16
N TYR A 249 -26.06 -0.15 -10.20
CA TYR A 249 -25.73 -1.31 -11.03
C TYR A 249 -25.60 -0.90 -12.49
N LYS A 250 -26.45 0.03 -12.97
CA LYS A 250 -26.44 0.53 -14.36
C LYS A 250 -25.07 1.07 -14.81
N ASP A 251 -24.28 1.60 -13.88
CA ASP A 251 -22.99 2.24 -14.18
C ASP A 251 -21.82 1.23 -14.25
N ILE A 252 -22.05 -0.03 -13.87
CA ILE A 252 -21.06 -1.11 -14.01
C ILE A 252 -20.94 -1.52 -15.49
N GLU A 253 -19.73 -1.81 -15.97
CA GLU A 253 -19.52 -2.25 -17.36
C GLU A 253 -20.21 -3.59 -17.66
N GLN A 254 -20.79 -3.72 -18.87
CA GLN A 254 -21.53 -4.91 -19.30
C GLN A 254 -20.69 -6.20 -19.24
N SER A 255 -19.40 -6.09 -19.54
CA SER A 255 -18.44 -7.20 -19.45
C SER A 255 -18.37 -7.81 -18.04
N GLN A 256 -18.57 -7.00 -17.01
CA GLN A 256 -18.52 -7.42 -15.61
C GLN A 256 -19.86 -7.96 -15.11
N LYS A 257 -20.96 -7.50 -15.72
CA LYS A 257 -22.33 -7.95 -15.43
C LYS A 257 -22.66 -9.29 -16.08
N PHE A 258 -22.09 -9.58 -17.24
CA PHE A 258 -22.50 -10.70 -18.09
C PHE A 258 -22.54 -12.05 -17.35
N MET A 259 -21.50 -12.40 -16.60
CA MET A 259 -21.48 -13.64 -15.82
C MET A 259 -22.51 -13.65 -14.69
N PHE A 260 -22.74 -12.49 -14.08
CA PHE A 260 -23.73 -12.30 -13.03
C PHE A 260 -25.17 -12.46 -13.56
N GLU A 261 -25.46 -11.91 -14.73
CA GLU A 261 -26.74 -12.03 -15.43
C GLU A 261 -27.05 -13.49 -15.82
N ILE A 262 -26.03 -14.25 -16.25
CA ILE A 262 -26.19 -15.69 -16.52
C ILE A 262 -26.66 -16.43 -15.27
N PHE A 263 -26.07 -16.16 -14.11
CA PHE A 263 -26.50 -16.78 -12.86
C PHE A 263 -27.92 -16.40 -12.47
N CYS A 264 -28.30 -15.12 -12.62
CA CYS A 264 -29.66 -14.66 -12.34
C CYS A 264 -30.71 -15.39 -13.18
N ASN A 265 -30.39 -15.68 -14.44
CA ASN A 265 -31.27 -16.41 -15.35
C ASN A 265 -31.45 -17.88 -14.93
N PHE A 266 -30.39 -18.52 -14.42
CA PHE A 266 -30.41 -19.94 -14.09
C PHE A 266 -30.96 -20.28 -12.70
N THR A 267 -30.77 -19.41 -11.71
CA THR A 267 -31.13 -19.70 -10.32
C THR A 267 -32.54 -19.28 -9.92
N LYS A 268 -33.21 -18.46 -10.76
CA LYS A 268 -34.49 -17.79 -10.42
C LYS A 268 -34.45 -17.05 -9.08
N ASP A 269 -33.26 -16.69 -8.62
CA ASP A 269 -33.03 -16.11 -7.30
C ASP A 269 -33.47 -14.65 -7.27
N GLU A 270 -34.54 -14.38 -6.53
CA GLU A 270 -35.09 -13.03 -6.41
C GLU A 270 -34.10 -12.06 -5.75
N LYS A 271 -33.21 -12.52 -4.85
CA LYS A 271 -32.19 -11.65 -4.23
C LYS A 271 -31.16 -11.18 -5.26
N LEU A 272 -30.75 -12.07 -6.17
CA LEU A 272 -29.86 -11.74 -7.27
C LEU A 272 -30.55 -10.82 -8.30
N LYS A 273 -31.85 -11.02 -8.54
CA LYS A 273 -32.63 -10.12 -9.41
C LYS A 273 -32.84 -8.73 -8.82
N GLU A 274 -32.99 -8.61 -7.50
CA GLU A 274 -33.07 -7.32 -6.82
C GLU A 274 -31.80 -6.48 -7.01
N ILE A 275 -30.64 -7.13 -7.09
CA ILE A 275 -29.37 -6.46 -7.38
C ILE A 275 -29.36 -5.84 -8.79
N ILE A 276 -29.81 -6.57 -9.80
CA ILE A 276 -29.82 -6.08 -11.19
C ILE A 276 -30.76 -4.87 -11.35
N LYS A 277 -31.78 -4.76 -10.50
CA LYS A 277 -32.79 -3.68 -10.54
C LYS A 277 -32.37 -2.38 -9.84
N LYS A 278 -31.28 -2.38 -9.07
CA LYS A 278 -30.78 -1.19 -8.36
C LYS A 278 -29.94 -0.31 -9.28
#